data_AF-A0A8J5JQX8-F1
#
_entry.id   AF-A0A8J5JQX8-F1
#
_cell.length_a   1.000
_cell.length_b   1.000
_cell.length_c   1.000
_cell.angle_alpha   90.00
_cell.angle_beta   90.00
_cell.angle_gamma   90.00
#
_symmetry.space_group_name_H-M   'P 1'
#
loop_
_entity.id
_entity.type
_entity.pdbx_description
1 polymer ?
#
loop_
_entity_poly.entity_id
_entity_poly.type
_entity_poly.pdbx_seq_one_letter_code
_entity_poly.pdbx_strand_id
1 'polypeptide(L)'
;MPYDFTTWDRNCLEEHVTPIDGTMSGSIPPWLRGSYILDGPGRMTFGEYEFNHVFDGSALLQKFTFGETGVTFASRFLRTYAYNTNLEHEQIVVSEFGTTGKSVAKSKLSKLGDRFAFDKMFSDNAPIGVVTFGGEYYCITEAPFLHKIDPTTLETISKVDLHKELGINSHCPNPRTLADGTTLNILHGVGATGPKYDIMAFPPKPLDGKAHVFAKPKKIASVDARWKLNPCHMHTFGLTENYFVLLEQPLTIDVKAMVANTIRDKPFIGGMEWMEDKLVKIHLINRETGKEVKQKVKCEAFFYMHIINCHERDNHVVIDVNAYKKPDLLHAFHVKNLREKGGNLGNELDGGNVKRIVIPMEVSEKVAPELNLVMLPGTKAKAHRQKDGSLILTPDVITDYAQEVPTLHPDYVTKRYRYFYGSSGNMTGTTGKVSKVDMETREIKEWCEDDLYTSVSYFVPRPGATTEDDGVLLVTILHGKDRKKITLLVLNSADMSEAARVVFITSSDVPRSLHGNFIPA
;
A
#
# COMPACT_ATOMS: atom_id res chain seq x y z
N MET A 1 -27.94 -7.22 -4.12
CA MET A 1 -27.29 -6.67 -5.33
C MET A 1 -25.83 -7.10 -5.33
N PRO A 2 -25.15 -7.16 -6.48
CA PRO A 2 -23.73 -7.49 -6.46
C PRO A 2 -22.89 -6.26 -6.07
N TYR A 3 -21.61 -6.48 -5.78
CA TYR A 3 -20.67 -5.42 -5.43
C TYR A 3 -20.54 -4.43 -6.60
N ASP A 4 -20.60 -3.13 -6.30
CA ASP A 4 -20.37 -2.10 -7.31
C ASP A 4 -18.87 -1.84 -7.54
N PHE A 5 -18.33 -2.56 -8.52
CA PHE A 5 -16.96 -2.37 -8.99
C PHE A 5 -16.72 -1.03 -9.68
N THR A 6 -17.78 -0.28 -10.07
CA THR A 6 -17.63 1.07 -10.63
C THR A 6 -17.21 2.11 -9.58
N THR A 7 -17.13 1.72 -8.30
CA THR A 7 -16.45 2.53 -7.28
C THR A 7 -14.94 2.67 -7.52
N TRP A 8 -14.34 1.83 -8.38
CA TRP A 8 -12.90 1.87 -8.68
C TRP A 8 -12.52 2.70 -9.91
N ASP A 9 -13.44 2.95 -10.85
CA ASP A 9 -13.15 3.64 -12.12
C ASP A 9 -13.73 5.05 -12.19
N ARG A 10 -13.97 5.66 -11.03
CA ARG A 10 -14.52 7.01 -10.92
C ARG A 10 -13.57 8.06 -11.49
N ASN A 11 -14.13 9.09 -12.11
CA ASN A 11 -13.36 10.11 -12.81
C ASN A 11 -13.63 11.49 -12.23
N CYS A 12 -12.73 11.96 -11.37
CA CYS A 12 -12.79 13.31 -10.84
C CYS A 12 -12.31 14.32 -11.89
N LEU A 13 -13.15 15.29 -12.23
CA LEU A 13 -12.82 16.37 -13.17
C LEU A 13 -12.55 17.71 -12.46
N GLU A 14 -13.04 17.86 -11.23
CA GLU A 14 -12.98 19.12 -10.47
C GLU A 14 -12.51 18.87 -9.05
N GLU A 15 -11.46 19.59 -8.65
CA GLU A 15 -10.93 19.58 -7.29
C GLU A 15 -11.59 20.65 -6.39
N HIS A 16 -11.60 20.42 -5.08
CA HIS A 16 -12.18 21.32 -4.08
C HIS A 16 -11.07 21.97 -3.25
N VAL A 17 -10.41 22.99 -3.81
CA VAL A 17 -9.31 23.70 -3.14
C VAL A 17 -9.77 24.62 -2.01
N THR A 18 -11.02 25.06 -2.07
CA THR A 18 -11.68 25.73 -0.94
C THR A 18 -12.40 24.66 -0.14
N PRO A 19 -12.11 24.50 1.17
CA PRO A 19 -12.77 23.48 1.97
C PRO A 19 -14.28 23.67 1.99
N ILE A 20 -15.01 22.57 1.90
CA ILE A 20 -16.48 22.53 2.00
C ILE A 20 -16.90 21.92 3.34
N ASP A 21 -17.97 22.45 3.90
CA ASP A 21 -18.56 21.93 5.13
C ASP A 21 -19.37 20.65 4.85
N GLY A 22 -19.33 19.72 5.80
CA GLY A 22 -20.10 18.50 5.75
C GLY A 22 -21.36 18.55 6.61
N THR A 23 -22.37 17.77 6.23
CA THR A 23 -23.55 17.54 7.08
C THR A 23 -23.25 16.45 8.08
N MET A 24 -23.24 16.79 9.37
CA MET A 24 -22.86 15.88 10.45
C MET A 24 -24.06 15.29 11.19
N SER A 25 -23.96 14.00 11.54
CA SER A 25 -24.78 13.32 12.54
C SER A 25 -23.89 12.63 13.58
N GLY A 26 -24.36 12.51 14.82
CA GLY A 26 -23.56 12.00 15.93
C GLY A 26 -22.65 13.06 16.56
N SER A 27 -21.57 12.63 17.22
CA SER A 27 -20.63 13.51 17.93
C SER A 27 -19.19 13.07 17.73
N ILE A 28 -18.36 14.01 17.28
CA ILE A 28 -16.92 13.80 17.14
C ILE A 28 -16.25 13.98 18.51
N PRO A 29 -15.40 13.04 18.96
CA PRO A 29 -14.69 13.20 20.22
C PRO A 29 -13.91 14.52 20.26
N PRO A 30 -13.98 15.31 21.35
CA PRO A 30 -13.31 16.62 21.43
C PRO A 30 -11.78 16.57 21.26
N TRP A 31 -11.16 15.44 21.58
CA TRP A 31 -9.71 15.23 21.44
C TRP A 31 -9.28 14.92 20.01
N LEU A 32 -10.20 14.56 19.10
CA LEU A 32 -9.87 14.25 17.72
C LEU A 32 -9.74 15.57 16.93
N ARG A 33 -8.50 16.07 16.82
CA ARG A 33 -8.16 17.31 16.12
C ARG A 33 -6.96 17.07 15.21
N GLY A 34 -7.00 17.61 14.01
CA GLY A 34 -5.96 17.39 13.00
C GLY A 34 -6.50 17.28 11.58
N SER A 35 -5.68 16.73 10.68
CA SER A 35 -6.04 16.50 9.28
C SER A 35 -5.84 15.04 8.90
N TYR A 36 -6.87 14.41 8.35
CA TYR A 36 -6.75 13.11 7.69
C TYR A 36 -6.57 13.33 6.20
N ILE A 37 -5.37 13.06 5.69
CA ILE A 37 -4.99 13.27 4.28
C ILE A 37 -4.82 11.91 3.61
N LEU A 38 -5.51 11.74 2.50
CA LEU A 38 -5.56 10.52 1.70
C LEU A 38 -5.05 10.81 0.29
N ASP A 39 -4.56 9.78 -0.38
CA ASP A 39 -4.20 9.84 -1.80
C ASP A 39 -4.76 8.62 -2.54
N GLY A 40 -4.95 8.77 -3.84
CA GLY A 40 -5.56 7.76 -4.69
C GLY A 40 -5.61 8.18 -6.16
N PRO A 41 -5.88 7.23 -7.08
CA PRO A 41 -6.19 7.54 -8.47
C PRO A 41 -7.45 8.40 -8.55
N GLY A 42 -7.37 9.55 -9.20
CA GLY A 42 -8.46 10.52 -9.21
C GLY A 42 -9.07 10.80 -10.58
N ARG A 43 -8.26 11.36 -11.49
CA ARG A 43 -8.69 11.70 -12.85
C ARG A 43 -8.34 10.56 -13.81
N MET A 44 -9.35 10.07 -14.52
CA MET A 44 -9.23 8.93 -15.44
C MET A 44 -9.16 9.35 -16.92
N THR A 45 -9.59 10.57 -17.25
CA THR A 45 -9.69 11.01 -18.66
C THR A 45 -8.99 12.33 -18.97
N PHE A 46 -8.45 12.43 -20.18
CA PHE A 46 -7.86 13.63 -20.76
C PHE A 46 -8.33 13.76 -22.21
N GLY A 47 -9.10 14.81 -22.52
CA GLY A 47 -9.84 14.90 -23.78
C GLY A 47 -10.76 13.69 -23.98
N GLU A 48 -10.68 13.04 -25.14
CA GLU A 48 -11.42 11.81 -25.46
C GLU A 48 -10.71 10.52 -24.99
N TYR A 49 -9.55 10.65 -24.33
CA TYR A 49 -8.72 9.52 -23.92
C TYR A 49 -8.97 9.12 -22.46
N GLU A 50 -9.00 7.82 -22.20
CA GLU A 50 -9.21 7.23 -20.88
C GLU A 50 -8.11 6.22 -20.56
N PHE A 51 -7.69 6.17 -19.30
CA PHE A 51 -6.77 5.14 -18.83
C PHE A 51 -7.43 3.75 -18.83
N ASN A 52 -6.64 2.72 -19.15
CA ASN A 52 -7.08 1.33 -19.23
C ASN A 52 -7.13 0.61 -17.88
N HIS A 53 -6.48 1.15 -16.84
CA HIS A 53 -6.37 0.50 -15.53
C HIS A 53 -6.63 1.51 -14.41
N VAL A 54 -7.34 1.10 -13.36
CA VAL A 54 -7.78 2.02 -12.29
C VAL A 54 -6.63 2.67 -11.52
N PHE A 55 -5.50 1.97 -11.38
CA PHE A 55 -4.29 2.52 -10.74
C PHE A 55 -3.56 3.58 -11.58
N ASP A 56 -3.93 3.79 -12.84
CA ASP A 56 -3.29 4.77 -13.71
C ASP A 56 -3.84 6.19 -13.50
N GLY A 57 -4.99 6.33 -12.84
CA GLY A 57 -5.62 7.63 -12.60
C GLY A 57 -4.66 8.61 -11.92
N SER A 58 -4.71 9.87 -12.33
CA SER A 58 -3.82 10.88 -11.77
C SER A 58 -4.11 11.12 -10.30
N ALA A 59 -3.06 11.17 -9.49
CA ALA A 59 -3.12 11.31 -8.04
C ALA A 59 -3.99 12.50 -7.59
N LEU A 60 -4.92 12.23 -6.69
CA LEU A 60 -5.84 13.20 -6.10
C LEU A 60 -5.77 13.09 -4.57
N LEU A 61 -5.26 14.15 -3.96
CA LEU A 61 -5.29 14.29 -2.52
C LEU A 61 -6.72 14.61 -2.07
N GLN A 62 -7.16 13.96 -1.00
CA GLN A 62 -8.40 14.24 -0.31
C GLN A 62 -8.10 14.49 1.17
N LYS A 63 -8.63 15.56 1.75
CA LYS A 63 -8.34 15.96 3.14
C LYS A 63 -9.62 16.21 3.93
N PHE A 64 -9.71 15.60 5.11
CA PHE A 64 -10.69 15.91 6.13
C PHE A 64 -10.01 16.66 7.28
N THR A 65 -10.47 17.87 7.60
CA THR A 65 -9.89 18.68 8.69
C THR A 65 -10.84 18.68 9.89
N PHE A 66 -10.40 18.17 11.03
CA PHE A 66 -11.15 18.10 12.28
C PHE A 66 -10.92 19.37 13.11
N GLY A 67 -11.84 20.32 12.99
CA GLY A 67 -11.80 21.58 13.73
C GLY A 67 -12.62 21.55 15.02
N GLU A 68 -12.78 22.71 15.65
CA GLU A 68 -13.59 22.86 16.87
C GLU A 68 -15.09 22.73 16.60
N THR A 69 -15.56 23.22 15.45
CA THR A 69 -16.99 23.35 15.12
C THR A 69 -17.51 22.30 14.15
N GLY A 70 -16.63 21.46 13.60
CA GLY A 70 -17.02 20.46 12.60
C GLY A 70 -15.83 19.92 11.80
N VAL A 71 -16.15 19.25 10.69
CA VAL A 71 -15.17 18.70 9.75
C VAL A 71 -15.39 19.30 8.37
N THR A 72 -14.31 19.75 7.75
CA THR A 72 -14.32 20.23 6.36
C THR A 72 -13.61 19.24 5.43
N PHE A 73 -14.01 19.23 4.16
CA PHE A 73 -13.40 18.42 3.11
C PHE A 73 -12.74 19.31 2.06
N ALA A 74 -11.55 18.93 1.60
CA ALA A 74 -10.89 19.55 0.45
C ALA A 74 -10.25 18.48 -0.43
N SER A 75 -10.04 18.78 -1.71
CA SER A 75 -9.30 17.92 -2.62
C SER A 75 -8.43 18.72 -3.57
N ARG A 76 -7.33 18.12 -4.03
CA ARG A 76 -6.40 18.74 -4.98
C ARG A 76 -5.61 17.69 -5.75
N PHE A 77 -5.55 17.82 -7.08
CA PHE A 77 -4.69 16.96 -7.89
C PHE A 77 -3.21 17.24 -7.59
N LEU A 78 -2.42 16.19 -7.47
CA LEU A 78 -0.98 16.33 -7.39
C LEU A 78 -0.45 16.85 -8.73
N ARG A 79 0.27 17.98 -8.71
CA ARG A 79 0.78 18.65 -9.91
C ARG A 79 2.06 17.98 -10.43
N THR A 80 1.96 16.71 -10.78
CA THR A 80 3.07 15.91 -11.33
C THR A 80 3.37 16.29 -12.79
N TYR A 81 4.52 15.86 -13.31
CA TYR A 81 4.81 15.99 -14.75
C TYR A 81 3.74 15.25 -15.57
N ALA A 82 3.41 14.01 -15.17
CA ALA A 82 2.38 13.22 -15.86
C ALA A 82 1.02 13.92 -15.94
N TYR A 83 0.53 14.47 -14.82
CA TYR A 83 -0.74 15.18 -14.78
C TYR A 83 -0.72 16.43 -15.67
N ASN A 84 0.29 17.29 -15.51
CA ASN A 84 0.37 18.55 -16.26
C ASN A 84 0.54 18.32 -17.76
N THR A 85 1.38 17.36 -18.17
CA THR A 85 1.58 17.02 -19.59
C THR A 85 0.31 16.45 -20.21
N ASN A 86 -0.39 15.54 -19.52
CA ASN A 86 -1.63 14.98 -20.04
C ASN A 86 -2.73 16.05 -20.15
N LEU A 87 -2.78 16.99 -19.21
CA LEU A 87 -3.70 18.12 -19.23
C LEU A 87 -3.41 19.08 -20.39
N GLU A 88 -2.15 19.49 -20.57
CA GLU A 88 -1.71 20.39 -21.64
C GLU A 88 -2.04 19.84 -23.03
N HIS A 89 -1.91 18.53 -23.22
CA HIS A 89 -2.15 17.87 -24.50
C HIS A 89 -3.58 17.36 -24.71
N GLU A 90 -4.45 17.48 -23.71
CA GLU A 90 -5.80 16.88 -23.70
C GLU A 90 -5.78 15.39 -24.12
N GLN A 91 -4.74 14.67 -23.69
CA GLN A 91 -4.46 13.30 -24.10
C GLN A 91 -3.54 12.60 -23.09
N ILE A 92 -3.65 11.28 -22.98
CA ILE A 92 -2.68 10.48 -22.21
C ILE A 92 -1.37 10.38 -23.01
N VAL A 93 -0.36 11.15 -22.59
CA VAL A 93 0.98 11.22 -23.20
C VAL A 93 1.99 10.40 -22.41
N VAL A 94 1.92 10.44 -21.07
CA VAL A 94 2.79 9.67 -20.19
C VAL A 94 2.22 8.27 -20.00
N SER A 95 3.10 7.26 -20.11
CA SER A 95 2.70 5.86 -19.88
C SER A 95 2.63 5.57 -18.39
N GLU A 96 1.60 4.82 -17.99
CA GLU A 96 1.32 4.43 -16.61
C GLU A 96 1.40 2.89 -16.47
N PHE A 97 0.95 2.37 -15.34
CA PHE A 97 1.02 0.95 -15.01
C PHE A 97 0.31 0.07 -16.06
N GLY A 98 -0.94 0.38 -16.40
CA GLY A 98 -1.78 -0.39 -17.33
C GLY A 98 -2.05 0.30 -18.68
N THR A 99 -1.53 1.51 -18.89
CA THR A 99 -1.82 2.32 -20.09
C THR A 99 -0.55 2.84 -20.74
N THR A 100 -0.42 2.61 -22.05
CA THR A 100 0.65 3.21 -22.85
C THR A 100 0.22 4.59 -23.33
N GLY A 101 1.02 5.60 -22.99
CA GLY A 101 0.82 6.97 -23.45
C GLY A 101 1.15 7.13 -24.93
N LYS A 102 0.46 8.06 -25.57
CA LYS A 102 0.67 8.39 -26.98
C LYS A 102 1.78 9.44 -27.11
N SER A 103 2.88 9.07 -27.76
CA SER A 103 4.00 9.97 -28.00
C SER A 103 3.60 11.20 -28.81
N VAL A 104 3.93 12.39 -28.28
CA VAL A 104 3.76 13.70 -28.93
C VAL A 104 5.01 14.17 -29.69
N ALA A 105 6.09 13.37 -29.69
CA ALA A 105 7.34 13.70 -30.38
C ALA A 105 7.18 13.66 -31.91
N LYS A 106 7.81 14.60 -32.62
CA LYS A 106 7.63 14.79 -34.07
C LYS A 106 8.47 13.85 -34.95
N SER A 107 9.64 13.36 -34.49
CA SER A 107 10.56 12.54 -35.31
C SER A 107 10.77 11.12 -34.76
N LYS A 108 11.05 10.14 -35.62
CA LYS A 108 11.27 8.73 -35.19
C LYS A 108 12.49 8.56 -34.27
N LEU A 109 13.53 9.38 -34.44
CA LEU A 109 14.74 9.30 -33.61
C LEU A 109 14.52 9.88 -32.20
N SER A 110 13.80 11.00 -32.08
CA SER A 110 13.41 11.55 -30.78
C SER A 110 12.46 10.61 -30.03
N LYS A 111 11.52 9.98 -30.74
CA LYS A 111 10.65 8.93 -30.19
C LYS A 111 11.44 7.76 -29.58
N LEU A 112 12.53 7.32 -30.23
CA LEU A 112 13.34 6.22 -29.72
C LEU A 112 14.19 6.64 -28.52
N GLY A 113 14.78 7.84 -28.55
CA GLY A 113 15.54 8.38 -27.42
C GLY A 113 14.68 8.57 -26.16
N ASP A 114 13.46 9.09 -26.33
CA ASP A 114 12.52 9.29 -25.23
C ASP A 114 12.08 7.97 -24.58
N ARG A 115 12.03 6.86 -25.32
CA ARG A 115 11.67 5.53 -24.80
C ARG A 115 12.69 4.93 -23.84
N PHE A 116 13.95 5.36 -23.91
CA PHE A 116 15.04 4.82 -23.09
C PHE A 116 15.59 5.83 -22.08
N ALA A 117 15.06 7.05 -22.05
CA ALA A 117 15.35 8.01 -20.99
C ALA A 117 14.68 7.54 -19.70
N PHE A 118 15.47 7.26 -18.65
CA PHE A 118 14.97 6.67 -17.40
C PHE A 118 13.85 7.51 -16.77
N ASP A 119 13.96 8.82 -16.83
CA ASP A 119 12.97 9.80 -16.34
C ASP A 119 11.66 9.84 -17.15
N LYS A 120 11.64 9.24 -18.34
CA LYS A 120 10.46 9.06 -19.18
C LYS A 120 9.95 7.61 -19.23
N MET A 121 10.76 6.66 -18.73
CA MET A 121 10.39 5.25 -18.64
C MET A 121 9.39 4.99 -17.51
N PHE A 122 9.47 5.79 -16.44
CA PHE A 122 8.57 5.70 -15.28
C PHE A 122 7.76 6.98 -15.15
N SER A 123 6.46 6.86 -14.94
CA SER A 123 5.62 7.99 -14.56
C SER A 123 6.00 8.49 -13.17
N ASP A 124 5.86 9.80 -12.96
CA ASP A 124 5.93 10.41 -11.63
C ASP A 124 4.55 10.64 -11.00
N ASN A 125 3.50 10.07 -11.59
CA ASN A 125 2.20 9.97 -10.93
C ASN A 125 2.35 9.21 -9.60
N ALA A 126 1.86 9.81 -8.51
CA ALA A 126 2.04 9.28 -7.16
C ALA A 126 0.72 9.00 -6.41
N PRO A 127 -0.17 8.13 -6.93
CA PRO A 127 -1.53 7.99 -6.43
C PRO A 127 -1.67 6.96 -5.30
N ILE A 128 -0.60 6.63 -4.56
CA ILE A 128 -0.66 5.55 -3.55
C ILE A 128 -1.02 6.09 -2.18
N GLY A 129 -0.25 7.05 -1.64
CA GLY A 129 -0.48 7.51 -0.27
C GLY A 129 0.33 8.73 0.12
N VAL A 130 0.07 9.23 1.33
CA VAL A 130 0.86 10.29 1.96
C VAL A 130 1.75 9.70 3.04
N VAL A 131 3.05 9.92 2.93
CA VAL A 131 4.08 9.38 3.82
C VAL A 131 4.93 10.49 4.43
N THR A 132 5.67 10.17 5.49
CA THR A 132 6.51 11.13 6.20
C THR A 132 7.99 10.80 5.99
N PHE A 133 8.79 11.81 5.67
CA PHE A 133 10.26 11.75 5.67
C PHE A 133 10.80 13.04 6.26
N GLY A 134 11.64 12.94 7.29
CA GLY A 134 12.28 14.13 7.86
C GLY A 134 11.32 15.15 8.49
N GLY A 135 10.16 14.71 8.98
CA GLY A 135 9.09 15.58 9.48
C GLY A 135 8.27 16.28 8.38
N GLU A 136 8.50 15.97 7.10
CA GLU A 136 7.77 16.54 5.97
C GLU A 136 6.92 15.47 5.28
N TYR A 137 5.89 15.91 4.54
CA TYR A 137 4.88 15.04 3.94
C TYR A 137 5.07 14.92 2.43
N TYR A 138 4.94 13.69 1.93
CA TYR A 138 5.18 13.35 0.53
C TYR A 138 4.08 12.43 0.00
N CYS A 139 3.59 12.69 -1.21
CA CYS A 139 2.90 11.69 -2.02
C CYS A 139 3.90 10.68 -2.58
N ILE A 140 3.53 9.40 -2.59
CA ILE A 140 4.41 8.28 -2.95
C ILE A 140 3.79 7.38 -4.03
N THR A 141 4.66 6.74 -4.82
CA THR A 141 4.37 5.61 -5.70
C THR A 141 5.43 4.52 -5.51
N GLU A 142 5.41 3.47 -6.33
CA GLU A 142 6.47 2.46 -6.37
C GLU A 142 7.64 2.86 -7.28
N ALA A 143 7.40 3.73 -8.26
CA ALA A 143 8.46 4.36 -9.05
C ALA A 143 9.32 5.28 -8.17
N PRO A 144 10.57 5.64 -8.55
CA PRO A 144 11.53 6.30 -7.66
C PRO A 144 11.28 7.81 -7.53
N PHE A 145 10.01 8.22 -7.41
CA PHE A 145 9.59 9.60 -7.32
C PHE A 145 8.71 9.82 -6.09
N LEU A 146 8.98 10.92 -5.39
CA LEU A 146 8.14 11.45 -4.32
C LEU A 146 7.77 12.89 -4.65
N HIS A 147 6.62 13.34 -4.18
CA HIS A 147 6.24 14.75 -4.30
C HIS A 147 5.94 15.32 -2.93
N LYS A 148 6.74 16.29 -2.50
CA LYS A 148 6.51 17.02 -1.26
C LYS A 148 5.23 17.83 -1.39
N ILE A 149 4.41 17.81 -0.34
CA ILE A 149 3.16 18.57 -0.30
C ILE A 149 3.10 19.47 0.94
N ASP A 150 2.32 20.55 0.83
CA ASP A 150 1.86 21.30 2.00
C ASP A 150 0.64 20.57 2.60
N PRO A 151 0.69 20.07 3.84
CA PRO A 151 -0.44 19.36 4.45
C PRO A 151 -1.64 20.27 4.76
N THR A 152 -1.43 21.59 4.82
CA THR A 152 -2.49 22.57 5.08
C THR A 152 -3.25 22.89 3.81
N THR A 153 -2.57 23.13 2.70
CA THR A 153 -3.21 23.57 1.45
C THR A 153 -3.38 22.44 0.44
N LEU A 154 -2.62 21.34 0.56
CA LEU A 154 -2.42 20.29 -0.43
C LEU A 154 -1.61 20.72 -1.66
N GLU A 155 -0.95 21.89 -1.64
CA GLU A 155 -0.08 22.32 -2.75
C GLU A 155 1.06 21.32 -2.96
N THR A 156 1.34 21.01 -4.23
CA THR A 156 2.56 20.29 -4.62
C THR A 156 3.73 21.26 -4.55
N ILE A 157 4.68 21.00 -3.66
CA ILE A 157 5.83 21.89 -3.42
C ILE A 157 7.00 21.54 -4.33
N SER A 158 7.41 20.27 -4.36
CA SER A 158 8.61 19.84 -5.10
C SER A 158 8.63 18.35 -5.35
N LYS A 159 9.27 17.93 -6.44
CA LYS A 159 9.55 16.53 -6.75
C LYS A 159 10.92 16.10 -6.19
N VAL A 160 10.99 14.89 -5.65
CA VAL A 160 12.24 14.19 -5.30
C VAL A 160 12.42 13.04 -6.28
N ASP A 161 13.61 12.95 -6.87
CA ASP A 161 14.01 11.90 -7.79
C ASP A 161 15.01 10.98 -7.09
N LEU A 162 14.52 9.90 -6.49
CA LEU A 162 15.34 8.96 -5.73
C LEU A 162 16.31 8.19 -6.62
N HIS A 163 16.06 8.11 -7.93
CA HIS A 163 17.02 7.54 -8.87
C HIS A 163 18.26 8.43 -8.98
N LYS A 164 18.08 9.75 -9.12
CA LYS A 164 19.20 10.70 -9.13
C LYS A 164 19.93 10.77 -7.80
N GLU A 165 19.18 10.74 -6.70
CA GLU A 165 19.78 10.84 -5.35
C GLU A 165 20.52 9.56 -4.94
N LEU A 166 19.96 8.38 -5.26
CA LEU A 166 20.37 7.10 -4.66
C LEU A 166 20.65 5.97 -5.67
N GLY A 167 20.38 6.16 -6.96
CA GLY A 167 20.57 5.14 -8.00
C GLY A 167 19.59 3.97 -7.90
N ILE A 168 18.39 4.19 -7.37
CA ILE A 168 17.37 3.14 -7.19
C ILE A 168 16.35 3.14 -8.34
N ASN A 169 15.71 2.01 -8.58
CA ASN A 169 14.76 1.81 -9.68
C ASN A 169 13.30 1.86 -9.21
N SER A 170 13.03 1.35 -8.01
CA SER A 170 11.71 1.38 -7.39
C SER A 170 11.87 1.23 -5.88
N HIS A 171 10.77 1.30 -5.14
CA HIS A 171 10.77 1.14 -3.69
C HIS A 171 9.41 0.68 -3.19
N CYS A 172 9.36 0.19 -1.95
CA CYS A 172 8.08 -0.01 -1.28
C CYS A 172 7.41 1.35 -1.05
N PRO A 173 6.11 1.50 -1.36
CA PRO A 173 5.36 2.73 -1.09
C PRO A 173 4.89 2.86 0.37
N ASN A 174 5.29 1.92 1.24
CA ASN A 174 4.89 1.83 2.63
C ASN A 174 6.11 1.96 3.59
N PRO A 175 6.81 3.11 3.61
CA PRO A 175 7.91 3.34 4.55
C PRO A 175 7.41 3.33 6.00
N ARG A 176 8.31 3.04 6.93
CA ARG A 176 8.01 2.97 8.37
C ARG A 176 8.78 4.03 9.13
N THR A 177 8.08 5.02 9.65
CA THR A 177 8.65 6.03 10.56
C THR A 177 8.66 5.49 11.99
N LEU A 178 9.82 5.49 12.62
CA LEU A 178 10.04 5.07 14.01
C LEU A 178 9.73 6.23 14.97
N ALA A 179 9.64 5.91 16.27
CA ALA A 179 9.35 6.89 17.32
C ALA A 179 10.39 8.04 17.42
N ASP A 180 11.64 7.80 17.01
CA ASP A 180 12.70 8.82 16.96
C ASP A 180 12.65 9.70 15.69
N GLY A 181 11.66 9.47 14.82
CA GLY A 181 11.47 10.13 13.52
C GLY A 181 12.31 9.55 12.39
N THR A 182 13.17 8.55 12.63
CA THR A 182 13.88 7.83 11.58
C THR A 182 12.89 7.11 10.69
N THR A 183 12.98 7.29 9.37
CA THR A 183 12.10 6.59 8.42
C THR A 183 12.86 5.47 7.73
N LEU A 184 12.31 4.27 7.76
CA LEU A 184 12.87 3.07 7.13
C LEU A 184 12.14 2.78 5.83
N ASN A 185 12.86 2.38 4.79
CA ASN A 185 12.24 1.85 3.59
C ASN A 185 13.12 0.79 2.90
N ILE A 186 12.49 -0.04 2.08
CA ILE A 186 13.15 -0.98 1.18
C ILE A 186 13.19 -0.36 -0.21
N LEU A 187 14.41 -0.16 -0.71
CA LEU A 187 14.65 0.35 -2.05
C LEU A 187 15.14 -0.77 -2.95
N HIS A 188 14.70 -0.79 -4.19
CA HIS A 188 15.09 -1.77 -5.19
C HIS A 188 16.07 -1.13 -6.16
N GLY A 189 17.26 -1.71 -6.27
CA GLY A 189 18.33 -1.19 -7.12
C GLY A 189 19.13 -2.29 -7.79
N VAL A 190 20.17 -1.91 -8.53
CA VAL A 190 21.11 -2.85 -9.14
C VAL A 190 22.49 -2.64 -8.55
N GLY A 191 23.02 -3.66 -7.89
CA GLY A 191 24.40 -3.68 -7.40
C GLY A 191 25.32 -4.51 -8.28
N ALA A 192 26.57 -4.68 -7.84
CA ALA A 192 27.60 -5.41 -8.58
C ALA A 192 27.23 -6.87 -8.91
N THR A 193 26.37 -7.50 -8.12
CA THR A 193 25.91 -8.89 -8.31
C THR A 193 24.52 -8.97 -8.96
N GLY A 194 23.96 -7.86 -9.46
CA GLY A 194 22.62 -7.78 -10.03
C GLY A 194 21.60 -7.10 -9.10
N PRO A 195 20.29 -7.34 -9.28
CA PRO A 195 19.25 -6.66 -8.51
C PRO A 195 19.35 -6.95 -7.01
N LYS A 196 19.05 -5.93 -6.20
CA LYS A 196 19.12 -5.97 -4.73
C LYS A 196 17.94 -5.26 -4.09
N TYR A 197 17.63 -5.68 -2.86
CA TYR A 197 16.74 -4.98 -1.95
C TYR A 197 17.59 -4.35 -0.85
N ASP A 198 17.75 -3.03 -0.92
CA ASP A 198 18.53 -2.23 0.03
C ASP A 198 17.63 -1.72 1.14
N ILE A 199 18.01 -1.95 2.39
CA ILE A 199 17.32 -1.45 3.58
C ILE A 199 17.94 -0.13 3.97
N MET A 200 17.17 0.95 3.88
CA MET A 200 17.65 2.31 4.09
C MET A 200 16.97 2.98 5.29
N ALA A 201 17.76 3.70 6.08
CA ALA A 201 17.30 4.62 7.11
C ALA A 201 17.52 6.08 6.68
N PHE A 202 16.42 6.82 6.64
CA PHE A 202 16.37 8.25 6.39
C PHE A 202 16.29 8.96 7.75
N PRO A 203 17.16 9.97 7.99
CA PRO A 203 17.21 10.64 9.28
C PRO A 203 15.94 11.48 9.55
N PRO A 204 15.63 11.77 10.82
CA PRO A 204 14.46 12.58 11.20
C PRO A 204 14.55 14.05 10.74
N LYS A 205 15.74 14.51 10.35
CA LYS A 205 16.00 15.84 9.78
C LYS A 205 17.19 15.76 8.83
N PRO A 206 17.35 16.72 7.90
CA PRO A 206 18.52 16.76 7.02
C PRO A 206 19.83 16.72 7.83
N LEU A 207 20.82 15.99 7.35
CA LEU A 207 22.17 15.98 7.94
C LEU A 207 22.85 17.34 7.73
N ASP A 208 23.83 17.66 8.58
CA ASP A 208 24.57 18.92 8.48
C ASP A 208 25.13 19.15 7.06
N GLY A 209 24.82 20.32 6.50
CA GLY A 209 25.23 20.69 5.14
C GLY A 209 24.46 19.95 4.01
N LYS A 210 23.34 19.30 4.32
CA LYS A 210 22.44 18.67 3.32
C LYS A 210 21.11 19.41 3.22
N ALA A 211 20.60 19.51 2.00
CA ALA A 211 19.35 20.21 1.71
C ALA A 211 18.11 19.42 2.15
N HIS A 212 18.17 18.08 2.14
CA HIS A 212 17.05 17.19 2.46
C HIS A 212 17.52 15.85 3.00
N VAL A 213 16.60 15.09 3.60
CA VAL A 213 16.87 13.78 4.24
C VAL A 213 17.26 12.67 3.26
N PHE A 214 16.96 12.82 1.98
CA PHE A 214 17.36 11.88 0.92
C PHE A 214 18.83 12.01 0.52
N ALA A 215 19.53 13.06 0.94
CA ALA A 215 20.93 13.26 0.58
C ALA A 215 21.83 12.46 1.54
N LYS A 216 22.24 11.26 1.11
CA LYS A 216 23.06 10.29 1.86
C LYS A 216 22.36 9.65 3.09
N PRO A 217 21.19 9.01 2.92
CA PRO A 217 20.62 8.15 3.96
C PRO A 217 21.56 6.99 4.30
N LYS A 218 21.38 6.41 5.49
CA LYS A 218 22.18 5.28 5.96
C LYS A 218 21.67 3.98 5.35
N LYS A 219 22.51 3.26 4.60
CA LYS A 219 22.26 1.86 4.24
C LYS A 219 22.48 0.97 5.45
N ILE A 220 21.46 0.25 5.89
CA ILE A 220 21.52 -0.68 7.03
C ILE A 220 21.97 -2.07 6.55
N ALA A 221 21.32 -2.56 5.50
CA ALA A 221 21.56 -3.89 4.96
C ALA A 221 21.25 -3.92 3.46
N SER A 222 21.67 -4.99 2.81
CA SER A 222 21.42 -5.25 1.40
C SER A 222 21.28 -6.75 1.19
N VAL A 223 20.22 -7.18 0.52
CA VAL A 223 20.00 -8.58 0.15
C VAL A 223 19.91 -8.70 -1.37
N ASP A 224 20.49 -9.76 -1.91
CA ASP A 224 20.42 -10.06 -3.34
C ASP A 224 19.02 -10.58 -3.69
N ALA A 225 18.44 -10.05 -4.76
CA ALA A 225 17.26 -10.64 -5.36
C ALA A 225 17.56 -12.08 -5.82
N ARG A 226 16.62 -12.99 -5.58
CA ARG A 226 16.74 -14.41 -5.94
C ARG A 226 16.89 -14.61 -7.45
N TRP A 227 16.19 -13.81 -8.25
CA TRP A 227 16.20 -13.94 -9.71
C TRP A 227 16.78 -12.68 -10.36
N LYS A 228 17.88 -12.85 -11.08
CA LYS A 228 18.66 -11.72 -11.62
C LYS A 228 17.97 -10.95 -12.75
N LEU A 229 17.01 -11.56 -13.45
CA LEU A 229 16.22 -10.95 -14.52
C LEU A 229 14.72 -10.86 -14.18
N ASN A 230 14.35 -11.25 -12.95
CA ASN A 230 12.96 -11.29 -12.46
C ASN A 230 12.90 -10.84 -11.00
N PRO A 231 13.37 -9.63 -10.64
CA PRO A 231 13.24 -9.13 -9.26
C PRO A 231 11.78 -9.13 -8.82
N CYS A 232 11.56 -9.37 -7.52
CA CYS A 232 10.24 -9.44 -6.91
C CYS A 232 9.53 -8.07 -6.92
N HIS A 233 8.23 -8.07 -7.18
CA HIS A 233 7.35 -6.97 -6.80
C HIS A 233 7.09 -7.04 -5.29
N MET A 234 7.42 -5.98 -4.56
CA MET A 234 7.31 -5.92 -3.10
C MET A 234 6.65 -4.61 -2.71
N HIS A 235 5.38 -4.70 -2.29
CA HIS A 235 4.57 -3.54 -1.96
C HIS A 235 4.73 -3.10 -0.49
N THR A 236 4.98 -4.05 0.41
CA THR A 236 5.24 -3.79 1.83
C THR A 236 6.36 -4.66 2.36
N PHE A 237 6.94 -4.24 3.48
CA PHE A 237 7.89 -5.02 4.26
C PHE A 237 7.49 -5.00 5.74
N GLY A 238 7.95 -5.99 6.49
CA GLY A 238 7.68 -6.15 7.91
C GLY A 238 8.87 -5.72 8.78
N LEU A 239 8.56 -5.38 10.02
CA LEU A 239 9.54 -5.03 11.04
C LEU A 239 9.12 -5.66 12.37
N THR A 240 10.03 -6.36 13.02
CA THR A 240 9.90 -6.75 14.43
C THR A 240 10.86 -5.89 15.27
N GLU A 241 10.92 -6.10 16.58
CA GLU A 241 11.92 -5.46 17.44
C GLU A 241 13.35 -5.65 16.91
N ASN A 242 13.70 -6.86 16.47
CA ASN A 242 15.08 -7.23 16.08
C ASN A 242 15.29 -7.55 14.60
N TYR A 243 14.24 -7.68 13.78
CA TYR A 243 14.36 -8.13 12.40
C TYR A 243 13.61 -7.26 11.39
N PHE A 244 14.22 -7.03 10.23
CA PHE A 244 13.51 -6.72 9.00
C PHE A 244 12.99 -8.02 8.38
N VAL A 245 11.75 -7.98 7.88
CA VAL A 245 11.07 -9.11 7.24
C VAL A 245 10.73 -8.72 5.81
N LEU A 246 11.38 -9.35 4.82
CA LEU A 246 11.07 -9.15 3.41
C LEU A 246 10.49 -10.46 2.84
N LEU A 247 9.25 -10.39 2.35
CA LEU A 247 8.59 -11.52 1.68
C LEU A 247 8.86 -11.40 0.18
N GLU A 248 9.83 -12.15 -0.33
CA GLU A 248 10.13 -12.25 -1.76
C GLU A 248 9.15 -13.23 -2.41
N GLN A 249 8.00 -12.71 -2.83
CA GLN A 249 6.89 -13.42 -3.48
C GLN A 249 7.19 -13.76 -4.96
N PRO A 250 6.44 -14.69 -5.58
CA PRO A 250 6.70 -15.09 -6.97
C PRO A 250 5.99 -14.21 -8.02
N LEU A 251 5.51 -13.01 -7.65
CA LEU A 251 5.19 -11.95 -8.61
C LEU A 251 6.44 -11.13 -8.89
N THR A 252 6.87 -11.09 -10.13
CA THR A 252 8.15 -10.49 -10.52
C THR A 252 8.02 -9.50 -11.66
N ILE A 253 9.05 -8.67 -11.83
CA ILE A 253 9.24 -7.83 -13.02
C ILE A 253 10.17 -8.58 -13.98
N ASP A 254 9.64 -9.17 -15.05
CA ASP A 254 10.47 -9.77 -16.11
C ASP A 254 11.15 -8.65 -16.91
N VAL A 255 12.44 -8.45 -16.62
CA VAL A 255 13.25 -7.39 -17.23
C VAL A 255 13.33 -7.56 -18.76
N LYS A 256 13.33 -8.79 -19.27
CA LYS A 256 13.37 -9.04 -20.73
C LYS A 256 12.04 -8.65 -21.36
N ALA A 257 10.93 -9.04 -20.73
CA ALA A 257 9.59 -8.68 -21.19
C ALA A 257 9.40 -7.16 -21.14
N MET A 258 9.84 -6.50 -20.06
CA MET A 258 9.81 -5.04 -19.93
C MET A 258 10.53 -4.35 -21.10
N VAL A 259 11.78 -4.72 -21.40
CA VAL A 259 12.54 -4.15 -22.53
C VAL A 259 11.83 -4.40 -23.87
N ALA A 260 11.33 -5.61 -24.10
CA ALA A 260 10.59 -5.94 -25.31
C ALA A 260 9.28 -5.14 -25.42
N ASN A 261 8.59 -4.91 -24.31
CA ASN A 261 7.33 -4.18 -24.22
C ASN A 261 7.53 -2.68 -24.45
N THR A 262 8.63 -2.09 -23.97
CA THR A 262 9.00 -0.71 -24.29
C THR A 262 9.18 -0.50 -25.80
N ILE A 263 9.75 -1.48 -26.52
CA ILE A 263 9.90 -1.40 -27.98
C ILE A 263 8.53 -1.57 -28.69
N ARG A 264 7.68 -2.45 -28.15
CA ARG A 264 6.37 -2.82 -28.71
C ARG A 264 5.22 -1.91 -28.27
N ASP A 265 5.51 -0.83 -27.55
CA ASP A 265 4.51 0.10 -27.01
C ASP A 265 3.42 -0.62 -26.18
N LYS A 266 3.85 -1.48 -25.25
CA LYS A 266 2.98 -2.17 -24.28
C LYS A 266 3.15 -1.57 -22.88
N PRO A 267 2.08 -1.59 -22.03
CA PRO A 267 2.13 -1.01 -20.70
C PRO A 267 2.99 -1.82 -19.73
N PHE A 268 3.35 -1.21 -18.59
CA PHE A 268 4.27 -1.80 -17.60
C PHE A 268 3.76 -3.14 -17.05
N ILE A 269 2.46 -3.25 -16.76
CA ILE A 269 1.84 -4.49 -16.25
C ILE A 269 2.12 -5.71 -17.14
N GLY A 270 2.29 -5.52 -18.45
CA GLY A 270 2.63 -6.61 -19.37
C GLY A 270 4.05 -7.17 -19.19
N GLY A 271 4.90 -6.52 -18.39
CA GLY A 271 6.22 -6.99 -17.98
C GLY A 271 6.24 -7.69 -16.62
N MET A 272 5.09 -7.88 -15.97
CA MET A 272 5.00 -8.63 -14.72
C MET A 272 4.73 -10.11 -14.99
N GLU A 273 5.34 -10.98 -14.17
CA GLU A 273 5.21 -12.44 -14.30
C GLU A 273 4.96 -13.08 -12.93
N TRP A 274 3.92 -13.90 -12.85
CA TRP A 274 3.65 -14.78 -11.72
C TRP A 274 4.26 -16.17 -11.96
N MET A 275 5.26 -16.55 -11.16
CA MET A 275 5.93 -17.84 -11.27
C MET A 275 5.28 -18.90 -10.38
N GLU A 276 4.23 -19.56 -10.89
CA GLU A 276 3.34 -20.48 -10.14
C GLU A 276 4.06 -21.53 -9.28
N ASP A 277 5.17 -22.10 -9.76
CA ASP A 277 5.91 -23.18 -9.07
C ASP A 277 6.91 -22.68 -8.01
N LYS A 278 6.88 -21.40 -7.65
CA LYS A 278 7.88 -20.81 -6.76
C LYS A 278 7.26 -20.42 -5.42
N LEU A 279 7.84 -20.97 -4.36
CA LEU A 279 7.57 -20.60 -2.97
C LEU A 279 7.98 -19.15 -2.68
N VAL A 280 7.29 -18.50 -1.73
CA VAL A 280 7.71 -17.24 -1.14
C VAL A 280 9.00 -17.49 -0.35
N LYS A 281 10.05 -16.72 -0.63
CA LYS A 281 11.27 -16.73 0.18
C LYS A 281 11.18 -15.62 1.21
N ILE A 282 11.48 -15.93 2.47
CA ILE A 282 11.46 -14.94 3.55
C ILE A 282 12.89 -14.59 3.91
N HIS A 283 13.27 -13.33 3.71
CA HIS A 283 14.51 -12.80 4.24
C HIS A 283 14.24 -12.23 5.63
N LEU A 284 14.95 -12.74 6.63
CA LEU A 284 15.00 -12.16 7.97
C LEU A 284 16.38 -11.55 8.18
N ILE A 285 16.43 -10.23 8.35
CA ILE A 285 17.68 -9.49 8.51
C ILE A 285 17.71 -8.88 9.90
N ASN A 286 18.72 -9.23 10.71
CA ASN A 286 18.88 -8.67 12.03
C ASN A 286 19.16 -7.15 11.93
N ARG A 287 18.35 -6.35 12.62
CA ARG A 287 18.34 -4.88 12.53
C ARG A 287 19.62 -4.23 13.05
N GLU A 288 20.23 -4.82 14.07
CA GLU A 288 21.45 -4.32 14.69
C GLU A 288 22.68 -4.59 13.82
N THR A 289 22.85 -5.83 13.38
CA THR A 289 24.03 -6.28 12.64
C THR A 289 23.93 -6.07 11.13
N GLY A 290 22.73 -5.85 10.59
CA GLY A 290 22.46 -5.76 9.15
C GLY A 290 22.65 -7.09 8.41
N LYS A 291 22.78 -8.21 9.12
CA LYS A 291 23.05 -9.54 8.53
C LYS A 291 21.77 -10.35 8.42
N GLU A 292 21.58 -10.98 7.27
CA GLU A 292 20.54 -11.99 7.07
C GLU A 292 20.82 -13.20 7.98
N VAL A 293 19.77 -13.74 8.61
CA VAL A 293 19.88 -14.93 9.43
C VAL A 293 20.29 -16.12 8.57
N LYS A 294 21.07 -17.06 9.13
CA LYS A 294 21.56 -18.23 8.39
C LYS A 294 20.44 -19.18 7.98
N GLN A 295 19.36 -19.24 8.76
CA GLN A 295 18.23 -20.12 8.51
C GLN A 295 17.53 -19.70 7.23
N LYS A 296 17.55 -20.56 6.22
CA LYS A 296 16.80 -20.35 4.99
C LYS A 296 15.34 -20.68 5.24
N VAL A 297 14.44 -19.77 4.89
CA VAL A 297 13.01 -19.89 5.18
C VAL A 297 12.22 -19.69 3.90
N LYS A 298 11.29 -20.61 3.63
CA LYS A 298 10.33 -20.52 2.53
C LYS A 298 8.93 -20.84 3.03
N CYS A 299 7.95 -20.19 2.43
CA CYS A 299 6.53 -20.40 2.69
C CYS A 299 5.83 -20.82 1.39
N GLU A 300 4.68 -21.50 1.49
CA GLU A 300 3.79 -21.72 0.35
C GLU A 300 3.59 -20.45 -0.50
N ALA A 301 3.37 -20.61 -1.80
CA ALA A 301 3.20 -19.48 -2.71
C ALA A 301 1.90 -18.71 -2.40
N PHE A 302 2.01 -17.38 -2.31
CA PHE A 302 0.88 -16.47 -2.25
C PHE A 302 1.30 -15.09 -2.77
N PHE A 303 0.34 -14.35 -3.32
CA PHE A 303 0.47 -12.95 -3.67
C PHE A 303 0.08 -12.10 -2.45
N TYR A 304 0.79 -11.02 -2.17
CA TYR A 304 0.43 -10.06 -1.13
C TYR A 304 0.70 -8.63 -1.57
N MET A 305 -0.10 -7.72 -1.01
CA MET A 305 0.16 -6.28 -1.02
C MET A 305 0.59 -5.83 0.38
N HIS A 306 -0.19 -6.19 1.42
CA HIS A 306 0.01 -5.65 2.77
C HIS A 306 0.34 -6.71 3.82
N ILE A 307 1.54 -6.59 4.38
CA ILE A 307 1.85 -7.12 5.72
C ILE A 307 1.09 -6.27 6.75
N ILE A 308 0.35 -6.93 7.63
CA ILE A 308 -0.44 -6.31 8.68
C ILE A 308 0.49 -5.87 9.81
N ASN A 309 1.20 -6.82 10.42
CA ASN A 309 2.19 -6.57 11.45
C ASN A 309 3.15 -7.76 11.59
N CYS A 310 4.32 -7.52 12.17
CA CYS A 310 5.26 -8.57 12.55
C CYS A 310 5.67 -8.38 14.02
N HIS A 311 5.92 -9.48 14.72
CA HIS A 311 6.44 -9.42 16.09
C HIS A 311 7.26 -10.65 16.45
N GLU A 312 7.94 -10.59 17.59
CA GLU A 312 8.67 -11.70 18.17
C GLU A 312 7.94 -12.23 19.40
N ARG A 313 7.93 -13.56 19.57
CA ARG A 313 7.32 -14.22 20.72
C ARG A 313 7.95 -15.59 20.94
N ASP A 314 8.34 -15.88 22.18
CA ASP A 314 8.80 -17.21 22.62
C ASP A 314 9.80 -17.86 21.63
N ASN A 315 10.82 -17.11 21.19
CA ASN A 315 11.84 -17.52 20.21
C ASN A 315 11.31 -17.80 18.77
N HIS A 316 10.21 -17.17 18.41
CA HIS A 316 9.65 -17.20 17.06
C HIS A 316 9.45 -15.78 16.52
N VAL A 317 9.57 -15.63 15.21
CA VAL A 317 9.08 -14.47 14.46
C VAL A 317 7.69 -14.80 13.92
N VAL A 318 6.72 -13.91 14.19
CA VAL A 318 5.34 -14.01 13.72
C VAL A 318 5.09 -12.91 12.69
N ILE A 319 4.51 -13.27 11.55
CA ILE A 319 4.20 -12.38 10.43
C ILE A 319 2.74 -12.58 10.08
N ASP A 320 1.94 -11.52 10.19
CA ASP A 320 0.55 -11.52 9.78
C ASP A 320 0.41 -10.72 8.47
N VAL A 321 -0.22 -11.30 7.46
CA VAL A 321 -0.22 -10.76 6.08
C VAL A 321 -1.55 -11.04 5.37
N ASN A 322 -2.02 -10.08 4.57
CA ASN A 322 -3.10 -10.32 3.61
C ASN A 322 -2.55 -11.05 2.39
N ALA A 323 -3.09 -12.24 2.12
CA ALA A 323 -2.57 -13.14 1.10
C ALA A 323 -3.66 -13.60 0.15
N TYR A 324 -3.29 -13.70 -1.13
CA TYR A 324 -4.11 -14.20 -2.22
C TYR A 324 -3.41 -15.38 -2.88
N LYS A 325 -4.15 -16.28 -3.51
CA LYS A 325 -3.57 -17.40 -4.26
C LYS A 325 -2.71 -16.92 -5.43
N LYS A 326 -3.18 -15.89 -6.13
CA LYS A 326 -2.61 -15.35 -7.37
C LYS A 326 -2.86 -13.84 -7.47
N PRO A 327 -2.10 -13.10 -8.29
CA PRO A 327 -2.25 -11.65 -8.47
C PRO A 327 -3.38 -11.27 -9.45
N ASP A 328 -4.42 -12.11 -9.59
CA ASP A 328 -5.48 -11.95 -10.60
C ASP A 328 -6.22 -10.59 -10.48
N LEU A 329 -6.20 -9.99 -9.28
CA LEU A 329 -6.75 -8.66 -9.04
C LEU A 329 -6.12 -7.58 -9.94
N LEU A 330 -4.81 -7.69 -10.24
CA LEU A 330 -4.12 -6.72 -11.09
C LEU A 330 -4.66 -6.73 -12.53
N HIS A 331 -5.14 -7.88 -13.02
CA HIS A 331 -5.76 -7.97 -14.33
C HIS A 331 -7.26 -7.65 -14.28
N ALA A 332 -7.94 -8.04 -13.21
CA ALA A 332 -9.36 -7.74 -13.01
C ALA A 332 -9.64 -6.23 -12.96
N PHE A 333 -8.69 -5.43 -12.47
CA PHE A 333 -8.84 -3.99 -12.25
C PHE A 333 -8.54 -3.13 -13.50
N HIS A 334 -8.44 -3.77 -14.67
CA HIS A 334 -8.62 -3.05 -15.93
C HIS A 334 -10.05 -2.48 -16.02
N VAL A 335 -10.16 -1.20 -16.40
CA VAL A 335 -11.44 -0.47 -16.50
C VAL A 335 -12.47 -1.22 -17.35
N LYS A 336 -12.00 -1.79 -18.47
CA LYS A 336 -12.83 -2.63 -19.34
C LYS A 336 -13.45 -3.83 -18.60
N ASN A 337 -12.65 -4.55 -17.80
CA ASN A 337 -13.09 -5.73 -17.08
C ASN A 337 -14.12 -5.36 -16.01
N LEU A 338 -13.89 -4.26 -15.27
CA LEU A 338 -14.83 -3.75 -14.27
C LEU A 338 -16.20 -3.43 -14.87
N ARG A 339 -16.22 -2.76 -16.03
CA ARG A 339 -17.48 -2.36 -16.70
C ARG A 339 -18.21 -3.51 -17.39
N GLU A 340 -17.47 -4.40 -18.06
CA GLU A 340 -18.08 -5.51 -18.81
C GLU A 340 -18.59 -6.62 -17.88
N LYS A 341 -17.84 -6.95 -16.83
CA LYS A 341 -18.22 -8.01 -15.89
C LYS A 341 -19.07 -7.51 -14.73
N GLY A 342 -18.92 -6.23 -14.38
CA GLY A 342 -19.66 -5.59 -13.29
C GLY A 342 -19.60 -6.43 -12.02
N GLY A 343 -20.77 -6.63 -11.41
CA GLY A 343 -20.93 -7.42 -10.20
C GLY A 343 -20.48 -8.88 -10.28
N ASN A 344 -20.34 -9.46 -11.48
CA ASN A 344 -19.88 -10.84 -11.64
C ASN A 344 -18.37 -10.99 -11.48
N LEU A 345 -17.60 -9.89 -11.49
CA LEU A 345 -16.15 -9.93 -11.39
C LEU A 345 -15.68 -10.61 -10.10
N GLY A 346 -16.41 -10.45 -8.99
CA GLY A 346 -16.10 -11.10 -7.72
C GLY A 346 -16.09 -12.63 -7.77
N ASN A 347 -16.81 -13.25 -8.72
CA ASN A 347 -16.83 -14.71 -8.88
C ASN A 347 -15.53 -15.27 -9.47
N GLU A 348 -14.72 -14.42 -10.09
CA GLU A 348 -13.45 -14.81 -10.71
C GLU A 348 -12.23 -14.48 -9.82
N LEU A 349 -12.44 -13.70 -8.76
CA LEU A 349 -11.39 -13.26 -7.85
C LEU A 349 -11.28 -14.20 -6.65
N ASP A 350 -10.04 -14.53 -6.27
CA ASP A 350 -9.76 -15.09 -4.95
C ASP A 350 -9.96 -13.98 -3.91
N GLY A 351 -10.90 -14.15 -2.98
CA GLY A 351 -11.17 -13.17 -1.91
C GLY A 351 -10.04 -13.00 -0.89
N GLY A 352 -8.93 -13.74 -1.06
CA GLY A 352 -7.77 -13.74 -0.19
C GLY A 352 -8.08 -14.25 1.21
N ASN A 353 -7.13 -14.10 2.12
CA ASN A 353 -7.29 -14.33 3.56
C ASN A 353 -6.15 -13.68 4.33
N VAL A 354 -6.35 -13.51 5.64
CA VAL A 354 -5.27 -13.18 6.56
C VAL A 354 -4.54 -14.47 6.91
N LYS A 355 -3.22 -14.48 6.68
CA LYS A 355 -2.34 -15.59 7.03
C LYS A 355 -1.38 -15.18 8.15
N ARG A 356 -1.23 -16.07 9.13
CA ARG A 356 -0.19 -16.00 10.17
C ARG A 356 0.92 -16.99 9.85
N ILE A 357 2.11 -16.46 9.56
CA ILE A 357 3.33 -17.20 9.31
C ILE A 357 4.16 -17.17 10.59
N VAL A 358 4.69 -18.33 11.01
CA VAL A 358 5.48 -18.44 12.24
C VAL A 358 6.82 -19.10 11.93
N ILE A 359 7.91 -18.44 12.32
CA ILE A 359 9.29 -18.85 12.03
C ILE A 359 10.01 -19.14 13.35
N PRO A 360 10.37 -20.41 13.65
CA PRO A 360 11.23 -20.73 14.78
C PRO A 360 12.67 -20.27 14.52
N MET A 361 13.28 -19.59 15.48
CA MET A 361 14.60 -18.96 15.29
C MET A 361 15.78 -19.87 15.66
N GLU A 362 15.63 -20.75 16.64
CA GLU A 362 16.65 -21.71 17.05
C GLU A 362 16.23 -23.14 16.67
N VAL A 363 16.71 -23.61 15.53
CA VAL A 363 16.40 -24.96 15.02
C VAL A 363 17.64 -25.84 15.07
N SER A 364 17.59 -26.91 15.87
CA SER A 364 18.66 -27.92 15.93
C SER A 364 18.76 -28.71 14.62
N GLU A 365 19.99 -28.96 14.16
CA GLU A 365 20.25 -29.78 12.97
C GLU A 365 19.81 -31.24 13.12
N LYS A 366 19.63 -31.70 14.37
CA LYS A 366 19.23 -33.07 14.70
C LYS A 366 17.72 -33.31 14.64
N VAL A 367 16.92 -32.27 14.38
CA VAL A 367 15.46 -32.39 14.31
C VAL A 367 15.05 -33.19 13.07
N ALA A 368 14.14 -34.14 13.29
CA ALA A 368 13.56 -34.95 12.23
C ALA A 368 12.61 -34.11 11.33
N PRO A 369 12.62 -34.29 10.00
CA PRO A 369 11.86 -33.44 9.06
C PRO A 369 10.34 -33.37 9.31
N GLU A 370 9.76 -34.41 9.89
CA GLU A 370 8.33 -34.54 10.17
C GLU A 370 7.85 -33.77 11.41
N LEU A 371 8.78 -33.33 12.27
CA LEU A 371 8.43 -32.60 13.47
C LEU A 371 8.01 -31.18 13.13
N ASN A 372 6.81 -30.79 13.57
CA ASN A 372 6.42 -29.39 13.55
C ASN A 372 7.22 -28.61 14.59
N LEU A 373 7.94 -27.59 14.14
CA LEU A 373 8.78 -26.74 14.97
C LEU A 373 8.07 -25.52 15.55
N VAL A 374 6.82 -25.25 15.14
CA VAL A 374 6.03 -24.16 15.70
C VAL A 374 5.41 -24.62 17.03
N MET A 375 5.90 -24.02 18.12
CA MET A 375 5.49 -24.37 19.49
C MET A 375 4.56 -23.33 20.14
N LEU A 376 4.19 -22.27 19.42
CA LEU A 376 3.31 -21.23 19.93
C LEU A 376 1.88 -21.76 20.15
N PRO A 377 1.25 -21.49 21.31
CA PRO A 377 -0.15 -21.89 21.53
C PRO A 377 -1.11 -21.02 20.69
N GLY A 378 -2.24 -21.60 20.29
CA GLY A 378 -3.33 -20.89 19.60
C GLY A 378 -3.14 -20.68 18.09
N THR A 379 -2.03 -21.12 17.51
CA THR A 379 -1.78 -21.10 16.06
C THR A 379 -1.79 -22.51 15.46
N LYS A 380 -2.28 -22.62 14.23
CA LYS A 380 -2.20 -23.82 13.39
C LYS A 380 -1.01 -23.79 12.42
N ALA A 381 -0.20 -22.73 12.48
CA ALA A 381 0.96 -22.57 11.62
C ALA A 381 1.97 -23.70 11.90
N LYS A 382 2.70 -24.09 10.86
CA LYS A 382 3.67 -25.18 10.93
C LYS A 382 4.98 -24.77 10.30
N ALA A 383 6.08 -25.35 10.80
CA ALA A 383 7.40 -25.21 10.23
C ALA A 383 8.10 -26.56 10.25
N HIS A 384 8.53 -27.04 9.08
CA HIS A 384 9.19 -28.33 8.92
C HIS A 384 10.59 -28.15 8.32
N ARG A 385 11.60 -28.74 8.98
CA ARG A 385 12.97 -28.72 8.52
C ARG A 385 13.17 -29.67 7.34
N GLN A 386 13.86 -29.20 6.31
CA GLN A 386 14.20 -29.97 5.12
C GLN A 386 15.60 -30.58 5.23
N LYS A 387 15.89 -31.56 4.36
CA LYS A 387 17.22 -32.21 4.30
C LYS A 387 18.36 -31.22 4.04
N ASP A 388 18.10 -30.14 3.29
CA ASP A 388 19.08 -29.09 3.00
C ASP A 388 19.22 -28.04 4.13
N GLY A 389 18.55 -28.27 5.26
CA GLY A 389 18.53 -27.40 6.43
C GLY A 389 17.57 -26.22 6.33
N SER A 390 16.89 -26.00 5.20
CA SER A 390 15.87 -24.96 5.09
C SER A 390 14.59 -25.30 5.86
N LEU A 391 13.78 -24.28 6.17
CA LEU A 391 12.43 -24.45 6.72
C LEU A 391 11.41 -24.23 5.62
N ILE A 392 10.43 -25.14 5.53
CA ILE A 392 9.19 -24.93 4.79
C ILE A 392 8.09 -24.63 5.81
N LEU A 393 7.45 -23.48 5.61
CA LEU A 393 6.38 -22.98 6.47
C LEU A 393 5.03 -23.24 5.83
N THR A 394 4.06 -23.59 6.67
CA THR A 394 2.63 -23.62 6.33
C THR A 394 1.93 -22.60 7.23
N PRO A 395 1.32 -21.54 6.67
CA PRO A 395 0.63 -20.52 7.45
C PRO A 395 -0.63 -21.05 8.15
N ASP A 396 -1.04 -20.37 9.22
CA ASP A 396 -2.40 -20.47 9.78
C ASP A 396 -3.31 -19.48 9.07
N VAL A 397 -4.45 -19.94 8.57
CA VAL A 397 -5.48 -19.07 8.00
C VAL A 397 -6.35 -18.53 9.12
N ILE A 398 -6.37 -17.20 9.26
CA ILE A 398 -7.04 -16.50 10.36
C ILE A 398 -8.46 -16.09 9.99
N THR A 399 -8.68 -15.64 8.75
CA THR A 399 -9.96 -15.16 8.25
C THR A 399 -10.31 -15.82 6.91
N ASP A 400 -11.59 -15.83 6.55
CA ASP A 400 -12.05 -16.40 5.26
C ASP A 400 -11.77 -15.49 4.06
N TYR A 401 -11.57 -14.18 4.30
CA TYR A 401 -11.30 -13.16 3.28
C TYR A 401 -10.21 -12.19 3.76
N ALA A 402 -9.49 -11.60 2.81
CA ALA A 402 -8.48 -10.58 3.10
C ALA A 402 -9.10 -9.32 3.74
N GLN A 403 -8.29 -8.64 4.54
CA GLN A 403 -8.63 -7.45 5.31
C GLN A 403 -7.64 -6.35 4.92
N GLU A 404 -7.84 -5.80 3.73
CA GLU A 404 -6.90 -4.93 3.02
C GLU A 404 -6.80 -3.53 3.60
N VAL A 405 -5.72 -2.84 3.24
CA VAL A 405 -5.37 -1.51 3.79
C VAL A 405 -5.36 -1.54 5.34
N PRO A 406 -4.61 -2.47 5.96
CA PRO A 406 -4.68 -2.70 7.39
C PRO A 406 -4.14 -1.51 8.19
N THR A 407 -4.79 -1.23 9.31
CA THR A 407 -4.37 -0.26 10.32
C THR A 407 -4.53 -0.86 11.71
N LEU A 408 -3.72 -0.42 12.67
CA LEU A 408 -3.79 -0.86 14.06
C LEU A 408 -3.23 0.23 14.97
N HIS A 409 -3.32 0.02 16.29
CA HIS A 409 -2.80 0.98 17.25
C HIS A 409 -1.28 1.20 17.07
N PRO A 410 -0.82 2.45 16.89
CA PRO A 410 0.57 2.73 16.51
C PRO A 410 1.61 2.15 17.50
N ASP A 411 1.33 2.18 18.81
CA ASP A 411 2.23 1.63 19.84
C ASP A 411 2.47 0.11 19.75
N TYR A 412 1.63 -0.62 19.00
CA TYR A 412 1.68 -2.07 18.82
C TYR A 412 2.29 -2.48 17.48
N VAL A 413 2.63 -1.52 16.60
CA VAL A 413 3.42 -1.80 15.40
C VAL A 413 4.76 -2.38 15.82
N THR A 414 5.20 -3.43 15.14
CA THR A 414 6.39 -4.25 15.46
C THR A 414 6.35 -5.07 16.76
N LYS A 415 5.22 -5.05 17.48
CA LYS A 415 5.05 -5.73 18.77
C LYS A 415 3.89 -6.72 18.72
N ARG A 416 3.84 -7.60 19.72
CA ARG A 416 2.67 -8.47 19.91
C ARG A 416 1.43 -7.59 20.08
N TYR A 417 0.39 -7.94 19.36
CA TYR A 417 -0.85 -7.17 19.23
C TYR A 417 -2.03 -8.14 19.16
N ARG A 418 -3.23 -7.66 19.45
CA ARG A 418 -4.49 -8.42 19.42
C ARG A 418 -5.44 -7.94 18.35
N TYR A 419 -5.47 -6.64 18.02
CA TYR A 419 -6.46 -6.08 17.11
C TYR A 419 -5.81 -5.39 15.92
N PHE A 420 -6.38 -5.63 14.76
CA PHE A 420 -6.19 -4.75 13.62
C PHE A 420 -7.53 -4.50 12.93
N TYR A 421 -7.54 -3.49 12.08
CA TYR A 421 -8.69 -3.06 11.31
C TYR A 421 -8.32 -3.05 9.83
N GLY A 422 -9.28 -3.32 8.97
CA GLY A 422 -9.04 -3.32 7.52
C GLY A 422 -10.32 -3.28 6.72
N SER A 423 -10.22 -2.78 5.49
CA SER A 423 -11.28 -2.85 4.50
C SER A 423 -11.46 -4.30 4.08
N SER A 424 -12.70 -4.79 4.09
CA SER A 424 -13.00 -6.17 3.80
C SER A 424 -14.12 -6.30 2.78
N GLY A 425 -14.07 -7.40 2.06
CA GLY A 425 -15.09 -7.74 1.09
C GLY A 425 -14.78 -9.08 0.47
N ASN A 426 -15.75 -9.99 0.53
CA ASN A 426 -15.76 -11.16 -0.34
C ASN A 426 -16.02 -10.78 -1.81
N MET A 427 -16.12 -9.48 -2.10
CA MET A 427 -16.35 -8.83 -3.40
C MET A 427 -17.57 -9.34 -4.18
N THR A 428 -18.47 -10.05 -3.50
CA THR A 428 -19.67 -10.68 -4.09
C THR A 428 -20.97 -10.12 -3.48
N GLY A 429 -20.90 -9.44 -2.32
CA GLY A 429 -22.04 -8.77 -1.66
C GLY A 429 -22.27 -7.31 -2.09
N THR A 430 -23.30 -6.66 -1.52
CA THR A 430 -23.72 -5.27 -1.82
C THR A 430 -22.89 -4.17 -1.19
N THR A 431 -21.96 -4.53 -0.29
CA THR A 431 -21.35 -3.58 0.63
C THR A 431 -19.85 -3.68 0.62
N GLY A 432 -19.18 -2.52 0.66
CA GLY A 432 -17.82 -2.47 1.17
C GLY A 432 -17.89 -2.48 2.69
N LYS A 433 -17.04 -3.29 3.33
CA LYS A 433 -17.05 -3.45 4.79
C LYS A 433 -15.76 -2.95 5.39
N VAL A 434 -15.81 -2.60 6.67
CA VAL A 434 -14.60 -2.40 7.47
C VAL A 434 -14.71 -3.31 8.67
N SER A 435 -13.65 -4.05 8.93
CA SER A 435 -13.61 -5.05 9.99
C SER A 435 -12.66 -4.62 11.09
N LYS A 436 -12.98 -5.02 12.31
CA LYS A 436 -12.04 -5.27 13.40
C LYS A 436 -11.83 -6.77 13.51
N VAL A 437 -10.58 -7.21 13.55
CA VAL A 437 -10.23 -8.63 13.74
C VAL A 437 -9.49 -8.80 15.05
N ASP A 438 -9.98 -9.72 15.88
CA ASP A 438 -9.29 -10.20 17.08
C ASP A 438 -8.38 -11.38 16.71
N MET A 439 -7.07 -11.17 16.76
CA MET A 439 -6.04 -12.12 16.37
C MET A 439 -5.82 -13.27 17.36
N GLU A 440 -6.48 -13.23 18.52
CA GLU A 440 -6.45 -14.31 19.52
C GLU A 440 -7.72 -15.16 19.43
N THR A 441 -8.90 -14.54 19.40
CA THR A 441 -10.19 -15.26 19.36
C THR A 441 -10.65 -15.61 17.95
N ARG A 442 -10.10 -14.92 16.93
CA ARG A 442 -10.54 -14.93 15.52
C ARG A 442 -11.95 -14.34 15.31
N GLU A 443 -12.48 -13.63 16.31
CA GLU A 443 -13.73 -12.89 16.15
C GLU A 443 -13.52 -11.72 15.18
N ILE A 444 -14.50 -11.52 14.29
CA ILE A 444 -14.54 -10.40 13.35
C ILE A 444 -15.80 -9.58 13.66
N LYS A 445 -15.62 -8.29 13.92
CA LYS A 445 -16.71 -7.31 14.01
C LYS A 445 -16.66 -6.42 12.79
N GLU A 446 -17.78 -6.26 12.12
CA GLU A 446 -17.85 -5.51 10.86
C GLU A 446 -18.81 -4.33 10.98
N TRP A 447 -18.46 -3.23 10.34
CA TRP A 447 -19.41 -2.18 9.98
C TRP A 447 -19.66 -2.25 8.47
N CYS A 448 -20.93 -2.18 8.07
CA CYS A 448 -21.36 -2.08 6.68
C CYS A 448 -22.78 -1.51 6.57
N GLU A 449 -23.09 -0.95 5.39
CA GLU A 449 -24.41 -0.43 5.04
C GLU A 449 -24.59 -0.57 3.52
N ASP A 450 -25.80 -0.92 3.08
CA ASP A 450 -26.10 -1.09 1.65
C ASP A 450 -25.78 0.18 0.84
N ASP A 451 -25.20 0.00 -0.36
CA ASP A 451 -24.77 1.08 -1.26
C ASP A 451 -23.58 1.91 -0.76
N LEU A 452 -23.00 1.58 0.39
CA LEU A 452 -21.82 2.23 0.95
C LEU A 452 -20.59 1.34 0.83
N TYR A 453 -19.49 1.92 0.34
CA TYR A 453 -18.26 1.22 0.02
C TYR A 453 -17.08 1.83 0.75
N THR A 454 -16.55 1.10 1.72
CA THR A 454 -15.35 1.45 2.47
C THR A 454 -14.14 1.58 1.55
N SER A 455 -13.32 2.59 1.80
CA SER A 455 -12.10 2.89 1.05
C SER A 455 -10.88 2.70 1.93
N VAL A 456 -10.53 3.71 2.73
CA VAL A 456 -9.36 3.69 3.61
C VAL A 456 -9.83 3.80 5.05
N SER A 457 -9.16 3.09 5.95
CA SER A 457 -9.36 3.24 7.38
C SER A 457 -8.07 3.66 8.09
N TYR A 458 -8.19 4.42 9.17
CA TYR A 458 -7.04 4.86 9.98
C TYR A 458 -7.40 4.87 11.46
N PHE A 459 -6.64 4.15 12.27
CA PHE A 459 -6.82 4.12 13.72
C PHE A 459 -6.18 5.36 14.37
N VAL A 460 -6.96 6.09 15.18
CA VAL A 460 -6.46 7.21 15.98
C VAL A 460 -6.65 6.87 17.47
N PRO A 461 -5.57 6.68 18.24
CA PRO A 461 -5.67 6.37 19.66
C PRO A 461 -6.28 7.54 20.44
N ARG A 462 -7.07 7.23 21.47
CA ARG A 462 -7.45 8.25 22.44
C ARG A 462 -6.20 8.68 23.22
N PRO A 463 -5.97 9.98 23.47
CA PRO A 463 -4.88 10.41 24.32
C PRO A 463 -4.95 9.74 25.71
N GLY A 464 -3.88 9.07 26.12
CA GLY A 464 -3.84 8.30 27.36
C GLY A 464 -4.55 6.94 27.33
N ALA A 465 -4.79 6.39 26.15
CA ALA A 465 -5.33 5.04 25.97
C ALA A 465 -4.52 3.99 26.75
N THR A 466 -5.22 3.07 27.41
CA THR A 466 -4.61 1.95 28.17
C THR A 466 -4.91 0.58 27.60
N THR A 467 -5.86 0.48 26.66
CA THR A 467 -6.13 -0.75 25.91
C THR A 467 -5.85 -0.54 24.44
N GLU A 468 -5.49 -1.61 23.73
CA GLU A 468 -5.07 -1.57 22.33
C GLU A 468 -6.14 -1.02 21.37
N ASP A 469 -7.42 -1.14 21.72
CA ASP A 469 -8.56 -0.70 20.92
C ASP A 469 -9.27 0.55 21.46
N ASP A 470 -8.64 1.29 22.39
CA ASP A 470 -9.16 2.54 22.94
C ASP A 470 -8.82 3.74 22.04
N GLY A 471 -9.75 4.06 21.16
CA GLY A 471 -9.61 5.12 20.17
C GLY A 471 -10.80 5.20 19.24
N VAL A 472 -10.55 5.73 18.05
CA VAL A 472 -11.53 5.74 16.96
C VAL A 472 -10.91 5.23 15.67
N LEU A 473 -11.75 4.70 14.80
CA LEU A 473 -11.40 4.37 13.43
C LEU A 473 -12.03 5.42 12.50
N LEU A 474 -11.19 6.14 11.76
CA LEU A 474 -11.62 7.01 10.68
C LEU A 474 -11.82 6.16 9.43
N VAL A 475 -12.97 6.24 8.77
CA VAL A 475 -13.27 5.43 7.59
C VAL A 475 -13.87 6.31 6.51
N THR A 476 -13.29 6.28 5.31
CA THR A 476 -13.89 6.93 4.15
C THR A 476 -14.81 5.99 3.39
N ILE A 477 -15.95 6.53 2.99
CA ILE A 477 -17.04 5.80 2.36
C ILE A 477 -17.42 6.47 1.04
N LEU A 478 -17.45 5.66 -0.01
CA LEU A 478 -18.02 6.02 -1.31
C LEU A 478 -19.47 5.57 -1.40
N HIS A 479 -20.33 6.40 -2.00
CA HIS A 479 -21.75 6.09 -2.22
C HIS A 479 -21.94 5.53 -3.62
N GLY A 480 -22.45 4.31 -3.77
CA GLY A 480 -22.63 3.67 -5.08
C GLY A 480 -23.56 4.45 -6.01
N LYS A 481 -24.75 4.84 -5.52
CA LYS A 481 -25.75 5.57 -6.31
C LYS A 481 -25.40 7.04 -6.57
N ASP A 482 -24.69 7.68 -5.65
CA ASP A 482 -24.34 9.10 -5.74
C ASP A 482 -22.83 9.28 -5.76
N ARG A 483 -22.25 9.23 -6.97
CA ARG A 483 -20.80 9.30 -7.18
C ARG A 483 -20.18 10.60 -6.68
N LYS A 484 -20.98 11.66 -6.43
CA LYS A 484 -20.51 12.96 -5.92
C LYS A 484 -20.53 13.06 -4.40
N LYS A 485 -20.91 11.99 -3.69
CA LYS A 485 -20.90 11.94 -2.23
C LYS A 485 -19.71 11.16 -1.71
N ILE A 486 -19.11 11.73 -0.68
CA ILE A 486 -18.16 11.05 0.20
C ILE A 486 -18.58 11.25 1.64
N THR A 487 -18.45 10.18 2.41
CA THR A 487 -18.72 10.20 3.84
C THR A 487 -17.45 9.88 4.60
N LEU A 488 -17.20 10.64 5.66
CA LEU A 488 -16.27 10.28 6.72
C LEU A 488 -17.08 9.69 7.87
N LEU A 489 -16.78 8.46 8.25
CA LEU A 489 -17.26 7.84 9.48
C LEU A 489 -16.18 7.89 10.56
N VAL A 490 -16.63 8.11 11.78
CA VAL A 490 -15.86 7.94 13.00
C VAL A 490 -16.50 6.81 13.77
N LEU A 491 -15.83 5.65 13.80
CA LEU A 491 -16.30 4.48 14.54
C LEU A 491 -15.56 4.37 15.87
N ASN A 492 -16.25 3.95 16.93
CA ASN A 492 -15.61 3.48 18.14
C ASN A 492 -14.84 2.19 17.82
N SER A 493 -13.51 2.19 17.99
CA SER A 493 -12.68 1.06 17.62
C SER A 493 -12.86 -0.18 18.51
N ALA A 494 -13.46 -0.03 19.70
CA ALA A 494 -13.71 -1.16 20.60
C ALA A 494 -14.86 -2.06 20.10
N ASP A 495 -15.96 -1.46 19.66
CA ASP A 495 -17.21 -2.15 19.33
C ASP A 495 -17.71 -1.94 17.89
N MET A 496 -17.01 -1.12 17.08
CA MET A 496 -17.36 -0.75 15.70
C MET A 496 -18.68 0.06 15.58
N SER A 497 -19.19 0.63 16.67
CA SER A 497 -20.35 1.50 16.64
C SER A 497 -20.05 2.88 16.03
N GLU A 498 -21.02 3.47 15.33
CA GLU A 498 -20.89 4.80 14.73
C GLU A 498 -20.97 5.89 15.80
N ALA A 499 -19.87 6.62 16.01
CA ALA A 499 -19.83 7.79 16.88
C ALA A 499 -20.25 9.06 16.13
N ALA A 500 -19.79 9.22 14.89
CA ALA A 500 -20.17 10.32 14.02
C ALA A 500 -20.09 9.93 12.54
N ARG A 501 -20.88 10.65 11.74
CA ARG A 501 -20.88 10.59 10.28
C ARG A 501 -20.92 12.00 9.74
N VAL A 502 -20.06 12.28 8.77
CA VAL A 502 -20.03 13.57 8.09
C VAL A 502 -20.11 13.34 6.58
N VAL A 503 -21.15 13.87 5.95
CA VAL A 503 -21.41 13.71 4.51
C VAL A 503 -21.05 14.99 3.76
N PHE A 504 -20.27 14.84 2.69
CA PHE A 504 -19.85 15.93 1.81
C PHE A 504 -20.38 15.70 0.39
N ILE A 505 -20.71 16.79 -0.31
CA ILE A 505 -21.16 16.76 -1.71
C ILE A 505 -20.16 17.55 -2.54
N THR A 506 -19.55 16.89 -3.52
CA THR A 506 -18.59 17.50 -4.45
C THR A 506 -19.28 17.86 -5.77
N SER A 507 -18.59 18.66 -6.59
CA SER A 507 -19.06 19.05 -7.92
C SER A 507 -18.86 17.98 -9.00
N SER A 508 -17.87 17.11 -8.82
CA SER A 508 -17.53 15.97 -9.70
C SER A 508 -17.53 14.64 -8.92
N ASP A 509 -17.26 13.53 -9.60
CA ASP A 509 -17.18 12.21 -8.97
C ASP A 509 -16.09 12.17 -7.89
N VAL A 510 -16.37 11.53 -6.76
CA VAL A 510 -15.39 11.26 -5.71
C VAL A 510 -14.77 9.90 -5.93
N PRO A 511 -13.48 9.82 -6.27
CA PRO A 511 -12.79 8.58 -6.51
C PRO A 511 -12.27 7.95 -5.22
N ARG A 512 -11.87 6.69 -5.33
CA ARG A 512 -11.35 5.87 -4.24
C ARG A 512 -9.92 6.29 -3.86
N SER A 513 -9.67 6.50 -2.57
CA SER A 513 -8.32 6.62 -2.03
C SER A 513 -7.74 5.23 -1.72
N LEU A 514 -6.41 5.09 -1.81
CA LEU A 514 -5.72 3.83 -1.52
C LEU A 514 -5.14 3.82 -0.11
N HIS A 515 -4.46 4.90 0.28
CA HIS A 515 -3.86 5.06 1.61
C HIS A 515 -3.99 6.50 2.11
N GLY A 516 -3.70 6.72 3.39
CA GLY A 516 -3.56 8.06 3.94
C GLY A 516 -2.96 8.08 5.33
N ASN A 517 -2.84 9.28 5.85
CA ASN A 517 -2.17 9.59 7.10
C ASN A 517 -2.96 10.61 7.92
N PHE A 518 -3.02 10.42 9.23
CA PHE A 518 -3.60 11.39 10.16
C PHE A 518 -2.50 12.25 10.77
N ILE A 519 -2.63 13.56 10.65
CA ILE A 519 -1.71 14.55 11.19
C ILE A 519 -2.43 15.23 12.37
N PRO A 520 -2.04 14.98 13.63
CA PRO A 520 -2.64 15.65 14.78
C PRO A 520 -2.36 17.16 14.74
N ALA A 521 -3.29 17.95 15.29
CA ALA A 521 -3.20 19.41 15.37
C ALA A 521 -2.22 19.91 16.43
#